data_AF-A0A929TE72-F1
#
_entry.id   AF-A0A929TE72-F1
#
_cell.length_a   1.000
_cell.length_b   1.000
_cell.length_c   1.000
_cell.angle_alpha   90.00
_cell.angle_beta   90.00
_cell.angle_gamma   90.00
#
_symmetry.space_group_name_H-M   'P 1'
#
loop_
_entity.id
_entity.type
_entity.pdbx_description
1 polymer ?
#
loop_
_entity_poly.entity_id
_entity_poly.type
_entity_poly.pdbx_seq_one_letter_code
_entity_poly.pdbx_strand_id
1 'polypeptide(L)'
;MNLPFYLELNDDALIQALSSGAFTGVPETHNIQMLFPGSLLLSLLYRLAGGIPWYGLLLLSLQALCVLLVLGQVFFRIRKGSDRVAAMILASGLFLTALYPHFLFLTYTFTAGILSATAVLLILNDGDGKGTRGEKRKVAEREPNNRQLAIILVVIAFCLRSELLLLTFPFVLLAFLFRVDRFRRENGTGKGFLLYGRILLWMMGLMAVCFLSDQIAYSRKDWREFRALFDARTRLYDFEQIPSYQENRKFYQTIGLTETDVTLLQNYNFALDPKIDAEKMRLVAEEANRMEAKMHPPASRLKKAVSIYVWRLHHLVLPVSFRDSNTDMPYLAIVLLLYLLVFLIMHRTGVLWKLALLFLCRSTLWTYMIYNGRIMNRVMHSLLLVELFFLIGMVLPELGKEWDAGKKRLSVAGFALLVVASFLFVPGQMQNVSGEVRKREEFNRPYEKMLASLEQKKGFTFIDVY
;
A
#
# COMPACT_ATOMS: atom_id res chain seq x y z
N MET A 1 -2.54 28.09 -2.99
CA MET A 1 -3.72 27.37 -3.53
C MET A 1 -3.95 26.19 -2.61
N ASN A 2 -4.92 26.27 -1.69
CA ASN A 2 -5.19 25.18 -0.74
C ASN A 2 -5.80 24.02 -1.52
N LEU A 3 -5.04 22.94 -1.67
CA LEU A 3 -5.53 21.73 -2.29
C LEU A 3 -6.56 21.09 -1.36
N PRO A 4 -7.61 20.44 -1.89
CA PRO A 4 -8.64 19.80 -1.10
C PRO A 4 -8.17 18.49 -0.41
N PHE A 5 -6.86 18.26 -0.31
CA PHE A 5 -6.25 17.05 0.24
C PHE A 5 -5.00 17.39 1.06
N TYR A 6 -4.66 16.49 1.99
CA TYR A 6 -3.49 16.59 2.86
C TYR A 6 -2.48 15.51 2.49
N LEU A 7 -1.19 15.86 2.47
CA LEU A 7 -0.13 14.85 2.50
C LEU A 7 -0.10 14.25 3.91
N GLU A 8 -0.12 12.92 4.01
CA GLU A 8 -0.28 12.28 5.32
C GLU A 8 1.00 12.32 6.15
N LEU A 9 2.18 12.22 5.52
CA LEU A 9 3.47 12.05 6.19
C LEU A 9 4.49 13.11 5.78
N ASN A 10 5.48 13.34 6.65
CA ASN A 10 6.64 14.18 6.36
C ASN A 10 7.42 13.67 5.14
N ASP A 11 7.45 12.35 4.97
CA ASP A 11 7.95 11.64 3.81
C ASP A 11 7.31 12.12 2.50
N ASP A 12 5.98 12.16 2.44
CA ASP A 12 5.22 12.66 1.29
C ASP A 12 5.53 14.14 1.00
N ALA A 13 5.61 14.96 2.05
CA ALA A 13 5.96 16.37 1.93
C ALA A 13 7.39 16.56 1.42
N LEU A 14 8.35 15.76 1.90
CA LEU A 14 9.74 15.78 1.46
C LEU A 14 9.87 15.34 0.00
N ILE A 15 9.15 14.27 -0.40
CA ILE A 15 9.10 13.83 -1.80
C ILE A 15 8.64 14.98 -2.70
N GLN A 16 7.53 15.64 -2.31
CA GLN A 16 7.00 16.77 -3.06
C GLN A 16 8.01 17.92 -3.14
N ALA A 17 8.61 18.29 -2.01
CA ALA A 17 9.49 19.46 -1.91
C ALA A 17 10.84 19.27 -2.64
N LEU A 18 11.40 18.06 -2.64
CA LEU A 18 12.57 17.74 -3.46
C LEU A 18 12.20 17.77 -4.95
N SER A 19 11.12 17.10 -5.32
CA SER A 19 10.72 16.95 -6.72
C SER A 19 10.28 18.26 -7.36
N SER A 20 9.72 19.19 -6.57
CA SER A 20 9.36 20.54 -7.03
C SER A 20 10.55 21.51 -7.07
N GLY A 21 11.66 21.18 -6.41
CA GLY A 21 12.79 22.08 -6.24
C GLY A 21 12.60 23.10 -5.11
N ALA A 22 11.60 22.94 -4.24
CA ALA A 22 11.41 23.82 -3.09
C ALA A 22 12.62 23.80 -2.13
N PHE A 23 13.29 22.65 -2.00
CA PHE A 23 14.51 22.52 -1.19
C PHE A 23 15.79 22.90 -1.95
N THR A 24 15.90 22.51 -3.22
CA THR A 24 17.14 22.58 -4.01
C THR A 24 17.21 23.78 -4.96
N GLY A 25 16.13 24.56 -5.08
CA GLY A 25 15.98 25.64 -6.07
C GLY A 25 15.64 25.17 -7.49
N VAL A 26 15.81 23.89 -7.79
CA VAL A 26 15.48 23.26 -9.08
C VAL A 26 14.87 21.87 -8.88
N PRO A 27 13.87 21.46 -9.69
CA PRO A 27 13.24 20.14 -9.56
C PRO A 27 14.25 18.99 -9.52
N GLU A 28 14.36 18.30 -8.39
CA GLU A 28 15.33 17.22 -8.18
C GLU A 28 14.73 15.85 -8.54
N THR A 29 15.53 15.01 -9.18
CA THR A 29 15.14 13.65 -9.56
C THR A 29 15.58 12.63 -8.51
N HIS A 30 16.63 12.89 -7.73
CA HIS A 30 17.07 12.01 -6.66
C HIS A 30 16.13 12.11 -5.46
N ASN A 31 15.31 11.08 -5.30
CA ASN A 31 14.39 10.91 -4.20
C ASN A 31 14.59 9.53 -3.57
N ILE A 32 15.05 9.47 -2.33
CA ILE A 32 15.41 8.21 -1.67
C ILE A 32 14.21 7.29 -1.38
N GLN A 33 12.99 7.82 -1.40
CA GLN A 33 11.78 7.07 -1.04
C GLN A 33 11.07 6.45 -2.24
N MET A 34 11.42 6.88 -3.45
CA MET A 34 10.86 6.41 -4.72
C MET A 34 11.98 5.92 -5.62
N LEU A 35 11.71 4.97 -6.52
CA LEU A 35 12.72 4.59 -7.50
C LEU A 35 12.92 5.70 -8.53
N PHE A 36 14.16 5.85 -9.01
CA PHE A 36 14.57 6.88 -9.97
C PHE A 36 13.62 7.10 -11.15
N PRO A 37 13.06 6.08 -11.84
CA PRO A 37 12.14 6.35 -12.95
C PRO A 37 10.86 7.09 -12.54
N GLY A 38 10.32 6.79 -11.34
CA GLY A 38 9.12 7.44 -10.82
C GLY A 38 9.39 8.89 -10.41
N SER A 39 10.51 9.13 -9.73
CA SER A 39 10.92 10.49 -9.36
C SER A 39 11.35 11.32 -10.57
N LEU A 40 11.93 10.70 -11.61
CA LEU A 40 12.23 11.36 -12.88
C LEU A 40 10.96 11.90 -13.53
N LEU A 41 9.94 11.06 -13.69
CA LEU A 41 8.64 11.49 -14.22
C LEU A 41 8.09 12.69 -13.43
N LEU A 42 8.12 12.61 -12.10
CA LEU A 42 7.61 13.67 -11.24
C LEU A 42 8.40 14.98 -11.39
N SER A 43 9.73 14.91 -11.38
CA SER A 43 10.60 16.07 -11.57
C SER A 43 10.42 16.72 -12.94
N LEU A 44 10.16 15.92 -13.99
CA LEU A 44 9.86 16.43 -15.34
C LEU A 44 8.54 17.21 -15.37
N LEU A 45 7.49 16.73 -14.69
CA LEU A 45 6.23 17.46 -14.58
C LEU A 45 6.42 18.82 -13.88
N TYR A 46 7.20 18.86 -12.79
CA TYR A 46 7.52 20.11 -12.11
C TYR A 46 8.38 21.06 -12.96
N ARG A 47 9.27 20.55 -13.82
CA ARG A 47 10.02 21.38 -14.79
C ARG A 47 9.10 21.99 -15.84
N LEU A 48 8.05 21.28 -16.27
CA LEU A 48 7.07 21.78 -17.24
C LEU A 48 6.16 22.84 -16.63
N ALA A 49 5.69 22.64 -15.40
CA ALA A 49 4.84 23.60 -14.70
C ALA A 49 5.02 23.52 -13.18
N GLY A 50 5.94 24.33 -12.62
CA GLY A 50 6.30 24.29 -11.21
C GLY A 50 5.20 24.73 -10.22
N GLY A 51 4.23 25.52 -10.67
CA GLY A 51 3.12 26.00 -9.83
C GLY A 51 2.03 24.95 -9.56
N ILE A 52 2.09 23.79 -10.20
CA ILE A 52 1.08 22.72 -10.06
C ILE A 52 1.58 21.69 -9.05
N PRO A 53 0.72 21.23 -8.11
CA PRO A 53 1.08 20.22 -7.12
C PRO A 53 1.04 18.80 -7.71
N TRP A 54 1.95 18.54 -8.65
CA TRP A 54 1.99 17.31 -9.42
C TRP A 54 2.05 16.04 -8.58
N TYR A 55 2.74 16.05 -7.44
CA TYR A 55 2.85 14.86 -6.59
C TYR A 55 1.48 14.40 -6.08
N GLY A 56 0.75 15.26 -5.38
CA GLY A 56 -0.58 14.93 -4.88
C GLY A 56 -1.58 14.63 -6.00
N LEU A 57 -1.53 15.37 -7.11
CA LEU A 57 -2.37 15.11 -8.28
C LEU A 57 -2.08 13.75 -8.93
N LEU A 58 -0.81 13.35 -9.02
CA LEU A 58 -0.41 12.04 -9.54
C LEU A 58 -0.98 10.93 -8.66
N LEU A 59 -0.80 11.03 -7.33
CA LEU A 59 -1.33 10.03 -6.41
C LEU A 59 -2.86 9.91 -6.52
N LEU A 60 -3.58 11.04 -6.47
CA LEU A 60 -5.04 11.07 -6.64
C LEU A 60 -5.49 10.50 -7.97
N SER A 61 -4.82 10.85 -9.07
CA SER A 61 -5.16 10.37 -10.40
C SER A 61 -4.98 8.85 -10.50
N LEU A 62 -3.91 8.31 -9.92
CA LEU A 62 -3.66 6.87 -9.89
C LEU A 62 -4.69 6.13 -9.02
N GLN A 63 -5.06 6.67 -7.85
CA GLN A 63 -6.10 6.09 -7.00
C GLN A 63 -7.47 6.13 -7.69
N ALA A 64 -7.85 7.25 -8.30
CA ALA A 64 -9.10 7.41 -9.04
C ALA A 64 -9.16 6.47 -10.25
N LEU A 65 -8.07 6.36 -11.02
CA LEU A 65 -7.95 5.41 -12.12
C LEU A 65 -8.19 3.97 -11.65
N CYS A 66 -7.62 3.58 -10.50
CA CYS A 66 -7.84 2.26 -9.93
C CYS A 66 -9.31 1.98 -9.63
N VAL A 67 -10.01 2.94 -9.01
CA VAL A 67 -11.45 2.83 -8.74
C VAL A 67 -12.25 2.68 -10.03
N LEU A 68 -11.96 3.50 -11.05
CA LEU A 68 -12.62 3.43 -12.35
C LEU A 68 -12.39 2.10 -13.07
N LEU A 69 -11.16 1.57 -13.03
CA LEU A 69 -10.84 0.27 -13.62
C LEU A 69 -11.62 -0.86 -12.94
N VAL A 70 -11.70 -0.87 -11.61
CA VAL A 70 -12.47 -1.87 -10.86
C VAL A 70 -13.96 -1.78 -11.19
N LEU A 71 -14.54 -0.58 -11.19
CA LEU A 71 -15.94 -0.38 -11.60
C LEU A 71 -16.18 -0.82 -13.04
N GLY A 72 -15.24 -0.56 -13.94
CA GLY A 72 -15.27 -1.03 -15.33
C GLY A 72 -15.35 -2.56 -15.42
N GLN A 73 -14.56 -3.29 -14.64
CA GLN A 73 -14.61 -4.76 -14.60
C GLN A 73 -15.93 -5.28 -14.01
N VAL A 74 -16.46 -4.63 -12.97
CA VAL A 74 -17.76 -4.96 -12.36
C VAL A 74 -18.88 -4.79 -13.38
N PHE A 75 -18.94 -3.63 -14.04
CA PHE A 75 -19.99 -3.31 -15.01
C PHE A 75 -19.91 -4.10 -16.31
N PHE A 76 -18.72 -4.54 -16.71
CA PHE A 76 -18.56 -5.47 -17.81
C PHE A 76 -19.28 -6.80 -17.52
N ARG A 77 -19.29 -7.24 -16.26
CA ARG A 77 -19.91 -8.52 -15.85
C ARG A 77 -21.41 -8.41 -15.54
N ILE A 78 -21.87 -7.23 -15.12
CA ILE A 78 -23.28 -6.97 -14.78
C ILE A 78 -24.02 -6.34 -15.97
N ARG A 79 -25.03 -7.03 -16.50
CA ARG A 79 -25.81 -6.55 -17.66
C ARG A 79 -27.04 -5.72 -17.29
N LYS A 80 -27.76 -6.13 -16.24
CA LYS A 80 -29.04 -5.51 -15.89
C LYS A 80 -28.81 -4.14 -15.25
N GLY A 81 -29.53 -3.13 -15.73
CA GLY A 81 -29.38 -1.75 -15.22
C GLY A 81 -29.62 -1.64 -13.71
N SER A 82 -30.64 -2.33 -13.17
CA SER A 82 -30.91 -2.37 -11.73
C SER A 82 -29.73 -2.90 -10.92
N ASP A 83 -29.04 -3.90 -11.46
CA ASP A 83 -27.94 -4.58 -10.77
C ASP A 83 -26.67 -3.73 -10.83
N ARG A 84 -26.51 -2.90 -11.87
CA ARG A 84 -25.46 -1.88 -11.94
C ARG A 84 -25.68 -0.78 -10.91
N VAL A 85 -26.93 -0.33 -10.74
CA VAL A 85 -27.29 0.63 -9.69
C VAL A 85 -27.01 0.04 -8.31
N ALA A 86 -27.41 -1.21 -8.08
CA ALA A 86 -27.09 -1.91 -6.83
C ALA A 86 -25.57 -1.98 -6.60
N ALA A 87 -24.80 -2.40 -7.59
CA ALA A 87 -23.34 -2.45 -7.52
C ALA A 87 -22.71 -1.08 -7.23
N MET A 88 -23.26 0.01 -7.78
CA MET A 88 -22.83 1.37 -7.44
C MET A 88 -23.14 1.76 -6.00
N ILE A 89 -24.31 1.38 -5.47
CA ILE A 89 -24.64 1.62 -4.05
C ILE A 89 -23.60 0.93 -3.16
N LEU A 90 -23.29 -0.35 -3.42
CA LEU A 90 -22.25 -1.06 -2.68
C LEU A 90 -20.88 -0.40 -2.84
N ALA A 91 -20.50 -0.04 -4.07
CA ALA A 91 -19.21 0.61 -4.33
C ALA A 91 -19.08 1.95 -3.60
N SER A 92 -20.15 2.75 -3.54
CA SER A 92 -20.19 4.01 -2.79
C SER A 92 -20.04 3.79 -1.29
N GLY A 93 -20.72 2.79 -0.72
CA GLY A 93 -20.57 2.43 0.70
C GLY A 93 -19.14 1.97 1.02
N LEU A 94 -18.56 1.10 0.18
CA LEU A 94 -17.16 0.66 0.31
C LEU A 94 -16.18 1.83 0.15
N PHE A 95 -16.43 2.74 -0.79
CA PHE A 95 -15.60 3.92 -0.99
C PHE A 95 -15.61 4.81 0.25
N LEU A 96 -16.78 5.18 0.76
CA LEU A 96 -16.90 6.04 1.94
C LEU A 96 -16.29 5.41 3.20
N THR A 97 -16.37 4.10 3.33
CA THR A 97 -15.88 3.38 4.50
C THR A 97 -14.39 3.04 4.44
N ALA A 98 -13.85 2.66 3.28
CA ALA A 98 -12.51 2.10 3.16
C ALA A 98 -11.53 2.95 2.33
N LEU A 99 -12.01 3.79 1.41
CA LEU A 99 -11.14 4.52 0.48
C LEU A 99 -11.11 6.03 0.77
N TYR A 100 -12.22 6.63 1.14
CA TYR A 100 -12.36 8.07 1.33
C TYR A 100 -11.27 8.69 2.23
N PRO A 101 -10.92 8.12 3.41
CA PRO A 101 -9.84 8.67 4.22
C PRO A 101 -8.50 8.76 3.48
N HIS A 102 -8.20 7.80 2.60
CA HIS A 102 -6.94 7.74 1.84
C HIS A 102 -6.93 8.62 0.58
N PHE A 103 -8.10 9.09 0.14
CA PHE A 103 -8.23 10.13 -0.88
C PHE A 103 -8.07 11.54 -0.28
N LEU A 104 -8.34 11.68 1.02
CA LEU A 104 -8.14 12.94 1.74
C LEU A 104 -6.73 13.06 2.32
N PHE A 105 -6.21 11.97 2.91
CA PHE A 105 -4.87 11.88 3.48
C PHE A 105 -4.00 11.04 2.53
N LEU A 106 -3.35 11.70 1.58
CA LEU A 106 -2.60 11.03 0.52
C LEU A 106 -1.27 10.48 1.03
N THR A 107 -1.00 9.23 0.65
CA THR A 107 0.33 8.61 0.75
C THR A 107 0.70 7.87 -0.51
N TYR A 108 1.98 7.92 -0.89
CA TYR A 108 2.53 7.01 -1.91
C TYR A 108 2.40 5.54 -1.51
N THR A 109 2.40 5.26 -0.20
CA THR A 109 2.21 3.91 0.36
C THR A 109 0.85 3.36 -0.02
N PHE A 110 -0.25 3.98 0.42
CA PHE A 110 -1.57 3.47 0.09
C PHE A 110 -1.82 3.43 -1.43
N THR A 111 -1.30 4.42 -2.16
CA THR A 111 -1.38 4.48 -3.63
C THR A 111 -0.73 3.26 -4.29
N ALA A 112 0.47 2.86 -3.88
CA ALA A 112 1.11 1.63 -4.36
C ALA A 112 0.30 0.37 -3.97
N GLY A 113 -0.34 0.39 -2.80
CA GLY A 113 -1.23 -0.67 -2.34
C GLY A 113 -2.46 -0.88 -3.23
N ILE A 114 -3.20 0.19 -3.54
CA ILE A 114 -4.38 0.12 -4.42
C ILE A 114 -4.00 -0.22 -5.87
N LEU A 115 -2.84 0.23 -6.36
CA LEU A 115 -2.33 -0.18 -7.67
C LEU A 115 -2.09 -1.70 -7.74
N SER A 116 -1.45 -2.27 -6.72
CA SER A 116 -1.22 -3.71 -6.58
C SER A 116 -2.55 -4.49 -6.47
N ALA A 117 -3.48 -3.99 -5.65
CA ALA A 117 -4.81 -4.58 -5.48
C ALA A 117 -5.59 -4.62 -6.80
N THR A 118 -5.58 -3.51 -7.56
CA THR A 118 -6.25 -3.43 -8.87
C THR A 118 -5.58 -4.35 -9.88
N ALA A 119 -4.25 -4.44 -9.89
CA ALA A 119 -3.53 -5.38 -10.76
C ALA A 119 -3.93 -6.84 -10.49
N VAL A 120 -4.05 -7.24 -9.22
CA VAL A 120 -4.56 -8.57 -8.81
C VAL A 120 -5.96 -8.82 -9.39
N LEU A 121 -6.88 -7.89 -9.22
CA LEU A 121 -8.26 -8.02 -9.73
C LEU A 121 -8.27 -8.14 -11.27
N LEU A 122 -7.46 -7.33 -11.94
CA LEU A 122 -7.29 -7.34 -13.40
C LEU A 122 -6.74 -8.68 -13.90
N ILE A 123 -5.74 -9.25 -13.23
CA ILE A 123 -5.16 -10.57 -13.56
C ILE A 123 -6.22 -11.67 -13.41
N LEU A 124 -6.96 -11.69 -12.30
CA LEU A 124 -8.01 -12.68 -12.04
C LEU A 124 -9.15 -12.61 -13.07
N ASN A 125 -9.37 -11.41 -13.64
CA ASN A 125 -10.44 -11.14 -14.61
C ASN A 125 -9.94 -10.98 -16.05
N ASP A 126 -8.68 -11.33 -16.33
CA ASP A 126 -8.10 -11.27 -17.66
C ASP A 126 -8.80 -12.23 -18.64
N GLY A 127 -9.13 -11.74 -19.82
CA GLY A 127 -9.65 -12.53 -20.93
C GLY A 127 -8.77 -12.47 -22.17
N ASP A 128 -9.07 -13.33 -23.13
CA ASP A 128 -8.23 -13.48 -24.34
C ASP A 128 -8.48 -12.42 -25.42
N GLY A 129 -9.25 -11.36 -25.14
CA GLY A 129 -9.60 -10.34 -26.14
C GLY A 129 -10.54 -10.84 -27.24
N LYS A 130 -10.84 -12.15 -27.26
CA LYS A 130 -11.73 -12.81 -28.21
C LYS A 130 -13.16 -12.76 -27.69
N GLY A 131 -14.10 -12.48 -28.58
CA GLY A 131 -15.52 -12.52 -28.23
C GLY A 131 -15.99 -13.96 -28.06
N THR A 132 -16.53 -14.31 -26.89
CA THR A 132 -17.23 -15.59 -26.70
C THR A 132 -18.65 -15.44 -27.24
N ARG A 133 -18.99 -16.18 -28.29
CA ARG A 133 -20.38 -16.28 -28.77
C ARG A 133 -21.12 -17.23 -27.81
N GLY A 134 -21.76 -16.69 -26.77
CA GLY A 134 -22.66 -17.49 -25.94
C GLY A 134 -23.96 -17.76 -26.70
N GLU A 135 -24.63 -18.89 -26.45
CA GLU A 135 -25.89 -19.27 -27.12
C GLU A 135 -27.01 -18.22 -27.01
N LYS A 136 -26.92 -17.30 -26.04
CA LYS A 136 -27.83 -16.14 -25.86
C LYS A 136 -27.28 -14.79 -26.35
N ARG A 137 -26.02 -14.73 -26.83
CA ARG A 137 -25.36 -13.49 -27.29
C ARG A 137 -25.67 -13.26 -28.77
N LYS A 138 -26.52 -12.27 -29.07
CA LYS A 138 -26.64 -11.72 -30.44
C LYS A 138 -25.41 -10.90 -30.86
N VAL A 139 -24.57 -10.46 -29.91
CA VAL A 139 -23.30 -9.75 -30.17
C VAL A 139 -22.17 -10.34 -29.30
N ALA A 140 -21.03 -10.62 -29.92
CA ALA A 140 -19.84 -11.12 -29.22
C ALA A 140 -19.10 -9.95 -28.55
N GLU A 141 -19.35 -9.72 -27.26
CA GLU A 141 -18.52 -8.81 -26.46
C GLU A 141 -17.12 -9.39 -26.32
N ARG A 142 -16.10 -8.66 -26.77
CA ARG A 142 -14.70 -9.03 -26.56
C ARG A 142 -14.42 -9.01 -25.06
N GLU A 143 -13.92 -10.13 -24.52
CA GLU A 143 -13.45 -10.15 -23.13
C GLU A 143 -12.31 -9.14 -22.94
N PRO A 144 -12.21 -8.47 -21.77
CA PRO A 144 -11.20 -7.44 -21.55
C PRO A 144 -9.80 -8.07 -21.52
N ASN A 145 -8.87 -7.49 -22.28
CA ASN A 145 -7.45 -7.84 -22.22
C ASN A 145 -6.79 -6.97 -21.14
N ASN A 146 -6.64 -7.54 -19.94
CA ASN A 146 -6.20 -6.81 -18.77
C ASN A 146 -4.67 -6.88 -18.56
N ARG A 147 -3.96 -7.65 -19.38
CA ARG A 147 -2.55 -8.02 -19.20
C ARG A 147 -1.63 -6.81 -19.15
N GLN A 148 -1.72 -5.95 -20.16
CA GLN A 148 -0.86 -4.76 -20.29
C GLN A 148 -1.10 -3.79 -19.13
N LEU A 149 -2.37 -3.52 -18.81
CA LEU A 149 -2.72 -2.65 -17.69
C LEU A 149 -2.20 -3.21 -16.37
N ALA A 150 -2.38 -4.51 -16.10
CA ALA A 150 -1.86 -5.13 -14.88
C ALA A 150 -0.33 -4.98 -14.75
N ILE A 151 0.43 -5.15 -15.84
CA ILE A 151 1.88 -4.92 -15.85
C ILE A 151 2.20 -3.45 -15.53
N ILE A 152 1.52 -2.50 -16.18
CA ILE A 152 1.75 -1.07 -15.97
C ILE A 152 1.48 -0.68 -14.52
N LEU A 153 0.36 -1.13 -13.94
CA LEU A 153 0.01 -0.81 -12.55
C LEU A 153 1.05 -1.37 -11.56
N VAL A 154 1.52 -2.61 -11.78
CA VAL A 154 2.58 -3.21 -10.94
C VAL A 154 3.88 -2.43 -11.06
N VAL A 155 4.31 -2.07 -12.27
CA VAL A 155 5.56 -1.30 -12.46
C VAL A 155 5.46 0.09 -11.84
N ILE A 156 4.33 0.79 -11.99
CA ILE A 156 4.11 2.08 -11.33
C ILE A 156 4.13 1.92 -9.81
N ALA A 157 3.45 0.90 -9.26
CA ALA A 157 3.48 0.61 -7.82
C ALA A 157 4.91 0.36 -7.33
N PHE A 158 5.74 -0.34 -8.11
CA PHE A 158 7.13 -0.60 -7.80
C PHE A 158 7.95 0.70 -7.75
N CYS A 159 7.76 1.57 -8.74
CA CYS A 159 8.45 2.85 -8.82
C CYS A 159 8.03 3.81 -7.70
N LEU A 160 6.75 3.79 -7.30
CA LEU A 160 6.26 4.59 -6.18
C LEU A 160 6.79 4.08 -4.84
N ARG A 161 6.65 2.78 -4.57
CA ARG A 161 7.03 2.18 -3.29
C ARG A 161 7.40 0.70 -3.44
N SER A 162 8.68 0.43 -3.64
CA SER A 162 9.23 -0.92 -3.82
C SER A 162 8.89 -1.87 -2.68
N GLU A 163 9.06 -1.45 -1.42
CA GLU A 163 8.88 -2.33 -0.26
C GLU A 163 7.43 -2.79 -0.12
N LEU A 164 6.48 -1.90 -0.41
CA LEU A 164 5.06 -2.26 -0.33
C LEU A 164 4.65 -3.15 -1.48
N LEU A 165 5.13 -2.88 -2.71
CA LEU A 165 4.83 -3.80 -3.80
C LEU A 165 5.42 -5.18 -3.52
N LEU A 166 6.67 -5.28 -3.08
CA LEU A 166 7.29 -6.56 -2.75
C LEU A 166 6.54 -7.29 -1.63
N LEU A 167 6.03 -6.57 -0.64
CA LEU A 167 5.18 -7.13 0.41
C LEU A 167 3.83 -7.65 -0.13
N THR A 168 3.23 -6.99 -1.12
CA THR A 168 1.95 -7.40 -1.74
C THR A 168 2.14 -8.37 -2.91
N PHE A 169 3.35 -8.53 -3.43
CA PHE A 169 3.67 -9.36 -4.59
C PHE A 169 3.29 -10.84 -4.45
N PRO A 170 3.34 -11.48 -3.27
CA PRO A 170 2.78 -12.82 -3.08
C PRO A 170 1.31 -12.94 -3.51
N PHE A 171 0.49 -11.91 -3.31
CA PHE A 171 -0.89 -11.90 -3.82
C PHE A 171 -0.94 -11.81 -5.35
N VAL A 172 -0.03 -11.06 -5.98
CA VAL A 172 0.09 -11.00 -7.45
C VAL A 172 0.43 -12.40 -7.99
N LEU A 173 1.38 -13.10 -7.38
CA LEU A 173 1.74 -14.48 -7.73
C LEU A 173 0.56 -15.45 -7.56
N LEU A 174 -0.19 -15.34 -6.47
CA LEU A 174 -1.40 -16.12 -6.27
C LEU A 174 -2.48 -15.82 -7.31
N ALA A 175 -2.62 -14.56 -7.74
CA ALA A 175 -3.55 -14.18 -8.80
C ALA A 175 -3.20 -14.87 -10.13
N PHE A 176 -1.92 -14.91 -10.48
CA PHE A 176 -1.43 -15.67 -11.65
C PHE A 176 -1.72 -17.16 -11.51
N LEU A 177 -1.42 -17.77 -10.35
CA LEU A 177 -1.70 -19.18 -10.10
C LEU A 177 -3.19 -19.50 -10.29
N PHE A 178 -4.07 -18.67 -9.74
CA PHE A 178 -5.52 -18.88 -9.83
C PHE A 178 -6.04 -18.64 -11.24
N ARG A 179 -5.45 -17.69 -11.96
CA ARG A 179 -5.79 -17.44 -13.35
C ARG A 179 -5.35 -18.60 -14.25
N VAL A 180 -4.18 -19.20 -14.02
CA VAL A 180 -3.70 -20.40 -14.71
C VAL A 180 -4.62 -21.59 -14.46
N ASP A 181 -4.99 -21.86 -13.20
CA ASP A 181 -5.95 -22.94 -12.89
C ASP A 181 -7.29 -22.71 -13.59
N ARG A 182 -7.79 -21.47 -13.56
CA ARG A 182 -9.04 -21.12 -14.23
C ARG A 182 -8.94 -21.28 -15.76
N PHE A 183 -7.85 -20.82 -16.37
CA PHE A 183 -7.61 -20.97 -17.82
C PHE A 183 -7.60 -22.44 -18.22
N ARG A 184 -6.95 -23.30 -17.41
CA ARG A 184 -6.93 -24.75 -17.64
C ARG A 184 -8.35 -25.33 -17.60
N ARG A 185 -9.19 -24.92 -16.65
CA ARG A 185 -10.58 -25.36 -16.55
C ARG A 185 -11.46 -24.86 -17.70
N GLU A 186 -11.24 -23.63 -18.15
CA GLU A 186 -12.01 -23.00 -19.24
C GLU A 186 -11.67 -23.59 -20.61
N ASN A 187 -10.38 -23.82 -20.89
CA ASN A 187 -9.89 -24.18 -22.21
C ASN A 187 -9.48 -25.65 -22.34
N GLY A 188 -9.42 -26.42 -21.24
CA GLY A 188 -8.94 -27.81 -21.25
C GLY A 188 -7.45 -27.96 -21.60
N THR A 189 -6.66 -26.88 -21.58
CA THR A 189 -5.24 -26.91 -21.97
C THR A 189 -4.32 -26.31 -20.92
N GLY A 190 -3.08 -26.81 -20.87
CA GLY A 190 -1.99 -26.26 -20.05
C GLY A 190 -1.34 -24.99 -20.60
N LYS A 191 -1.76 -24.50 -21.78
CA LYS A 191 -1.15 -23.33 -22.45
C LYS A 191 -1.19 -22.05 -21.62
N GLY A 192 -2.15 -21.95 -20.69
CA GLY A 192 -2.25 -20.83 -19.75
C GLY A 192 -1.00 -20.66 -18.90
N PHE A 193 -0.33 -21.74 -18.50
CA PHE A 193 0.91 -21.67 -17.72
C PHE A 193 2.00 -20.90 -18.48
N LEU A 194 2.19 -21.22 -19.78
CA LEU A 194 3.18 -20.55 -20.61
C LEU A 194 2.80 -19.08 -20.89
N LEU A 195 1.52 -18.80 -21.14
CA LEU A 195 1.03 -17.44 -21.38
C LEU A 195 1.25 -16.54 -20.16
N TYR A 196 0.74 -16.95 -19.00
CA TYR A 196 0.85 -16.18 -17.77
C TYR A 196 2.28 -16.16 -17.21
N GLY A 197 3.07 -17.22 -17.44
CA GLY A 197 4.51 -17.23 -17.17
C GLY A 197 5.28 -16.19 -17.98
N ARG A 198 4.98 -16.03 -19.28
CA ARG A 198 5.56 -14.96 -20.11
C ARG A 198 5.18 -13.57 -19.62
N ILE A 199 3.92 -13.36 -19.22
CA ILE A 199 3.46 -12.08 -18.68
C ILE A 199 4.18 -11.74 -17.38
N LEU A 200 4.31 -12.71 -16.47
CA LEU A 200 5.06 -12.55 -15.23
C LEU A 200 6.54 -12.26 -15.51
N LEU A 201 7.16 -12.93 -16.48
CA LEU A 201 8.54 -12.65 -16.88
C LEU A 201 8.73 -11.22 -17.39
N TRP A 202 7.82 -10.73 -18.26
CA TRP A 202 7.84 -9.34 -18.72
C TRP A 202 7.67 -8.34 -17.57
N MET A 203 6.75 -8.62 -16.65
CA MET A 203 6.52 -7.81 -15.45
C MET A 203 7.79 -7.72 -14.60
N MET A 204 8.42 -8.87 -14.29
CA MET A 204 9.68 -8.92 -13.54
C MET A 204 10.84 -8.24 -14.30
N GLY A 205 10.90 -8.40 -15.61
CA GLY A 205 11.90 -7.74 -16.45
C GLY A 205 11.81 -6.23 -16.40
N LEU A 206 10.60 -5.67 -16.48
CA LEU A 206 10.38 -4.22 -16.34
C LEU A 206 10.71 -3.72 -14.93
N MET A 207 10.31 -4.46 -13.90
CA MET A 207 10.71 -4.14 -12.52
C MET A 207 12.24 -4.15 -12.36
N ALA A 208 12.92 -5.13 -12.93
CA ALA A 208 14.38 -5.21 -12.93
C ALA A 208 15.01 -4.01 -13.65
N VAL A 209 14.47 -3.59 -14.80
CA VAL A 209 14.93 -2.37 -15.48
C VAL A 209 14.76 -1.15 -14.57
N CYS A 210 13.60 -0.96 -13.93
CA CYS A 210 13.39 0.16 -13.02
C CYS A 210 14.39 0.16 -11.84
N PHE A 211 14.64 -1.03 -11.26
CA PHE A 211 15.61 -1.20 -10.19
C PHE A 211 17.05 -0.91 -10.66
N LEU A 212 17.45 -1.42 -11.83
CA LEU A 212 18.79 -1.18 -12.37
C LEU A 212 19.00 0.29 -12.74
N SER A 213 17.98 0.96 -13.31
CA SER A 213 18.01 2.40 -13.56
C SER A 213 18.23 3.19 -12.27
N ASP A 214 17.57 2.79 -11.19
CA ASP A 214 17.79 3.36 -9.86
C ASP A 214 19.22 3.12 -9.35
N GLN A 215 19.75 1.90 -9.45
CA GLN A 215 21.14 1.63 -9.05
C GLN A 215 22.15 2.48 -9.84
N ILE A 216 21.93 2.68 -11.14
CA ILE A 216 22.78 3.51 -12.00
C ILE A 216 22.72 4.98 -11.57
N ALA A 217 21.52 5.52 -11.33
CA ALA A 217 21.34 6.90 -10.93
C ALA A 217 22.07 7.23 -9.61
N TYR A 218 22.07 6.31 -8.66
CA TYR A 218 22.71 6.48 -7.35
C TYR A 218 24.12 5.85 -7.25
N SER A 219 24.78 5.64 -8.39
CA SER A 219 26.11 4.99 -8.45
C SER A 219 27.26 5.87 -7.94
N ARG A 220 27.09 7.20 -7.92
CA ARG A 220 28.10 8.15 -7.40
C ARG A 220 28.41 7.86 -5.92
N LYS A 221 29.67 8.10 -5.54
CA LYS A 221 30.18 7.83 -4.17
C LYS A 221 29.30 8.48 -3.11
N ASP A 222 29.01 9.77 -3.24
CA ASP A 222 28.21 10.55 -2.30
C ASP A 222 26.80 9.94 -2.09
N TRP A 223 26.16 9.48 -3.17
CA TRP A 223 24.85 8.85 -3.12
C TRP A 223 24.88 7.46 -2.49
N ARG A 224 25.94 6.69 -2.71
CA ARG A 224 26.11 5.39 -2.06
C ARG A 224 26.32 5.54 -0.55
N GLU A 225 27.12 6.52 -0.14
CA GLU A 225 27.34 6.84 1.28
C GLU A 225 26.04 7.30 1.94
N PHE A 226 25.28 8.18 1.26
CA PHE A 226 23.98 8.61 1.74
C PHE A 226 22.97 7.45 1.84
N ARG A 227 22.92 6.53 0.86
CA ARG A 227 22.07 5.33 0.92
C ARG A 227 22.45 4.43 2.10
N ALA A 228 23.74 4.20 2.30
CA ALA A 228 24.22 3.41 3.43
C ALA A 228 23.82 4.05 4.77
N LEU A 229 23.92 5.38 4.89
CA LEU A 229 23.46 6.12 6.06
C LEU A 229 21.94 5.98 6.25
N PHE A 230 21.17 6.18 5.19
CA PHE A 230 19.71 6.09 5.22
C PHE A 230 19.24 4.70 5.63
N ASP A 231 19.83 3.64 5.09
CA ASP A 231 19.52 2.25 5.42
C ASP A 231 19.90 1.93 6.87
N ALA A 232 21.08 2.37 7.33
CA ALA A 232 21.53 2.18 8.70
C ALA A 232 20.61 2.90 9.70
N ARG A 233 20.26 4.15 9.40
CA ARG A 233 19.30 4.95 10.17
C ARG A 233 17.94 4.27 10.22
N THR A 234 17.38 3.86 9.08
CA THR A 234 16.09 3.16 9.04
C THR A 234 16.15 1.86 9.84
N ARG A 235 17.25 1.10 9.77
CA ARG A 235 17.40 -0.09 10.62
C ARG A 235 17.39 0.24 12.11
N LEU A 236 18.15 1.26 12.53
CA LEU A 236 18.28 1.64 13.92
C LEU A 236 16.97 2.20 14.50
N TYR A 237 16.32 3.12 13.79
CA TYR A 237 15.16 3.84 14.33
C TYR A 237 13.81 3.16 14.06
N ASP A 238 13.64 2.42 12.96
CA ASP A 238 12.36 1.75 12.67
C ASP A 238 12.24 0.38 13.36
N PHE A 239 13.35 -0.31 13.66
CA PHE A 239 13.32 -1.72 14.07
C PHE A 239 13.98 -2.03 15.42
N GLU A 240 14.83 -1.15 15.92
CA GLU A 240 15.64 -1.43 17.10
C GLU A 240 15.45 -0.36 18.18
N GLN A 241 15.85 -0.68 19.41
CA GLN A 241 15.94 0.30 20.49
C GLN A 241 17.42 0.64 20.72
N ILE A 242 17.74 1.94 20.74
CA ILE A 242 19.12 2.40 20.93
C ILE A 242 19.60 1.97 22.33
N PRO A 243 20.65 1.13 22.44
CA PRO A 243 21.13 0.64 23.73
C PRO A 243 21.61 1.79 24.62
N SER A 244 21.34 1.71 25.92
CA SER A 244 21.78 2.73 26.87
C SER A 244 23.33 2.82 26.90
N TYR A 245 23.88 4.03 26.98
CA TYR A 245 25.34 4.20 27.04
C TYR A 245 25.94 3.58 28.29
N GLN A 246 25.28 3.75 29.44
CA GLN A 246 25.77 3.29 30.74
C GLN A 246 25.96 1.77 30.79
N GLU A 247 25.00 1.00 30.25
CA GLU A 247 25.08 -0.47 30.23
C GLU A 247 26.02 -0.98 29.13
N ASN A 248 26.24 -0.20 28.06
CA ASN A 248 26.98 -0.61 26.87
C ASN A 248 28.26 0.21 26.64
N ARG A 249 28.84 0.77 27.71
CA ARG A 249 29.98 1.70 27.64
C ARG A 249 31.17 1.13 26.86
N LYS A 250 31.51 -0.14 27.08
CA LYS A 250 32.63 -0.81 26.39
C LYS A 250 32.42 -0.86 24.88
N PHE A 251 31.19 -1.14 24.44
CA PHE A 251 30.84 -1.16 23.02
C PHE A 251 30.99 0.23 22.41
N TYR A 252 30.35 1.24 23.00
CA TYR A 252 30.41 2.61 22.49
C TYR A 252 31.83 3.19 22.45
N GLN A 253 32.64 2.93 23.47
CA GLN A 253 34.06 3.33 23.48
C GLN A 253 34.86 2.64 22.36
N THR A 254 34.55 1.38 22.04
CA THR A 254 35.24 0.63 20.97
C THR A 254 34.95 1.24 19.60
N ILE A 255 33.72 1.71 19.37
CA ILE A 255 33.33 2.36 18.11
C ILE A 255 33.57 3.89 18.11
N GLY A 256 34.23 4.40 19.16
CA GLY A 256 34.60 5.81 19.28
C GLY A 256 33.41 6.77 19.46
N LEU A 257 32.35 6.34 20.14
CA LEU A 257 31.22 7.17 20.53
C LEU A 257 31.26 7.48 22.03
N THR A 258 31.07 8.74 22.37
CA THR A 258 30.92 9.27 23.72
C THR A 258 29.47 9.22 24.18
N GLU A 259 29.22 9.48 25.46
CA GLU A 259 27.86 9.59 26.01
C GLU A 259 27.05 10.71 25.34
N THR A 260 27.71 11.82 24.99
CA THR A 260 27.10 12.92 24.25
C THR A 260 26.67 12.48 22.86
N ASP A 261 27.50 11.69 22.16
CA ASP A 261 27.18 11.21 20.81
C ASP A 261 25.98 10.23 20.83
N VAL A 262 25.89 9.38 21.87
CA VAL A 262 24.73 8.50 22.05
C VAL A 262 23.48 9.29 22.40
N THR A 263 23.60 10.37 23.17
CA THR A 263 22.49 11.30 23.41
C THR A 263 22.01 11.95 22.10
N LEU A 264 22.91 12.31 21.19
CA LEU A 264 22.53 12.82 19.85
C LEU A 264 21.77 11.76 19.04
N LEU A 265 22.21 10.50 19.08
CA LEU A 265 21.47 9.39 18.47
C LEU A 265 20.07 9.23 19.07
N GLN A 266 19.95 9.24 20.39
CA GLN A 266 18.66 9.10 21.09
C GLN A 266 17.67 10.22 20.77
N ASN A 267 18.17 11.44 20.62
CA ASN A 267 17.36 12.63 20.33
C ASN A 267 17.15 12.89 18.83
N TYR A 268 17.55 11.96 17.94
CA TYR A 268 17.45 12.13 16.48
C TYR A 268 18.26 13.34 15.92
N ASN A 269 19.26 13.80 16.68
CA ASN A 269 20.13 14.94 16.35
C ASN A 269 21.51 14.51 15.84
N PHE A 270 21.60 13.28 15.32
CA PHE A 270 22.85 12.67 14.85
C PHE A 270 23.53 13.46 13.72
N ALA A 271 22.77 14.24 12.94
CA ALA A 271 23.33 15.07 11.88
C ALA A 271 24.20 16.23 12.40
N LEU A 272 24.16 16.54 13.70
CA LEU A 272 24.97 17.58 14.32
C LEU A 272 26.44 17.19 14.51
N ASP A 273 26.75 15.88 14.57
CA ASP A 273 28.13 15.41 14.67
C ASP A 273 28.50 14.52 13.47
N PRO A 274 29.40 14.97 12.58
CA PRO A 274 29.90 14.19 11.45
C PRO A 274 30.52 12.84 11.83
N LYS A 275 30.91 12.66 13.10
CA LYS A 275 31.37 11.38 13.63
C LYS A 275 30.31 10.30 13.56
N ILE A 276 29.02 10.62 13.57
CA ILE A 276 27.92 9.66 13.55
C ILE A 276 27.57 9.34 12.09
N ASP A 277 28.48 8.60 11.45
CA ASP A 277 28.35 8.18 10.06
C ASP A 277 27.52 6.88 9.90
N ALA A 278 27.40 6.44 8.65
CA ALA A 278 26.67 5.23 8.28
C ALA A 278 27.22 3.97 8.96
N GLU A 279 28.54 3.90 9.14
CA GLU A 279 29.20 2.73 9.74
C GLU A 279 28.84 2.64 11.22
N LYS A 280 28.96 3.76 11.96
CA LYS A 280 28.62 3.77 13.38
C LYS A 280 27.14 3.50 13.62
N MET A 281 26.24 4.08 12.82
CA MET A 281 24.81 3.74 12.92
C MET A 281 24.55 2.26 12.68
N ARG A 282 25.21 1.65 11.67
CA ARG A 282 25.07 0.22 11.39
C ARG A 282 25.55 -0.63 12.57
N LEU A 283 26.70 -0.28 13.17
CA LEU A 283 27.24 -0.99 14.32
C LEU A 283 26.29 -0.91 15.53
N VAL A 284 25.73 0.27 15.80
CA VAL A 284 24.74 0.45 16.88
C VAL A 284 23.48 -0.37 16.61
N ALA A 285 22.98 -0.39 15.37
CA ALA A 285 21.82 -1.21 14.99
C ALA A 285 22.09 -2.71 15.13
N GLU A 286 23.30 -3.16 14.80
CA GLU A 286 23.70 -4.56 14.96
C GLU A 286 23.80 -4.97 16.43
N GLU A 287 24.35 -4.10 17.29
CA GLU A 287 24.42 -4.38 18.72
C GLU A 287 23.02 -4.38 19.36
N ALA A 288 22.16 -3.42 18.99
CA ALA A 288 20.77 -3.40 19.41
C ALA A 288 20.04 -4.69 19.04
N ASN A 289 20.19 -5.14 17.79
CA ASN A 289 19.60 -6.39 17.31
C ASN A 289 20.12 -7.62 18.07
N ARG A 290 21.41 -7.65 18.40
CA ARG A 290 22.01 -8.73 19.20
C ARG A 290 21.45 -8.77 20.62
N MET A 291 21.28 -7.61 21.25
CA MET A 291 20.68 -7.51 22.59
C MET A 291 19.21 -7.95 22.56
N GLU A 292 18.45 -7.47 21.57
CA GLU A 292 17.06 -7.86 21.36
C GLU A 292 16.93 -9.37 21.11
N ALA A 293 17.79 -9.96 20.29
CA ALA A 293 17.78 -11.40 20.04
C ALA A 293 18.14 -12.25 21.29
N LYS A 294 18.96 -11.71 22.21
CA LYS A 294 19.27 -12.35 23.49
C LYS A 294 18.11 -12.26 24.48
N MET A 295 17.48 -11.09 24.60
CA MET A 295 16.34 -10.88 25.50
C MET A 295 15.07 -11.57 24.99
N HIS A 296 14.89 -11.57 23.68
CA HIS A 296 13.72 -12.10 22.99
C HIS A 296 14.17 -13.03 21.85
N PRO A 297 14.42 -14.32 22.15
CA PRO A 297 14.80 -15.31 21.15
C PRO A 297 13.82 -15.37 19.96
N PRO A 298 14.30 -15.68 18.74
CA PRO A 298 13.45 -15.68 17.54
C PRO A 298 12.16 -16.51 17.67
N ALA A 299 12.22 -17.65 18.36
CA ALA A 299 11.05 -18.50 18.59
C ALA A 299 10.01 -17.86 19.53
N SER A 300 10.44 -17.16 20.58
CA SER A 300 9.52 -16.47 21.50
C SER A 300 8.89 -15.25 20.83
N ARG A 301 9.67 -14.51 20.02
CA ARG A 301 9.17 -13.43 19.15
C ARG A 301 8.12 -13.93 18.17
N LEU A 302 8.38 -15.06 17.50
CA LEU A 302 7.40 -15.65 16.57
C LEU A 302 6.12 -16.06 17.31
N LYS A 303 6.23 -16.72 18.47
CA LYS A 303 5.07 -17.09 19.29
C LYS A 303 4.25 -15.85 19.69
N LYS A 304 4.92 -14.76 20.10
CA LYS A 304 4.27 -13.48 20.42
C LYS A 304 3.59 -12.89 19.19
N ALA A 305 4.25 -12.90 18.03
CA ALA A 305 3.69 -12.37 16.79
C ALA A 305 2.44 -13.14 16.34
N VAL A 306 2.47 -14.48 16.42
CA VAL A 306 1.30 -15.32 16.14
C VAL A 306 0.17 -15.05 17.13
N SER A 307 0.49 -14.91 18.43
CA SER A 307 -0.52 -14.58 19.45
C SER A 307 -1.21 -13.24 19.17
N ILE A 308 -0.43 -12.20 18.85
CA ILE A 308 -0.95 -10.88 18.47
C ILE A 308 -1.78 -10.98 17.20
N TYR A 309 -1.32 -11.72 16.18
CA TYR A 309 -2.06 -11.93 14.95
C TYR A 309 -3.43 -12.56 15.22
N VAL A 310 -3.46 -13.66 15.98
CA VAL A 310 -4.71 -14.35 16.36
C VAL A 310 -5.63 -13.42 17.14
N TRP A 311 -5.09 -12.64 18.08
CA TRP A 311 -5.83 -11.61 18.80
C TRP A 311 -6.49 -10.59 17.86
N ARG A 312 -5.73 -10.04 16.89
CA ARG A 312 -6.26 -9.08 15.92
C ARG A 312 -7.37 -9.66 15.03
N LEU A 313 -7.37 -10.96 14.77
CA LEU A 313 -8.43 -11.59 13.95
C LEU A 313 -9.83 -11.52 14.57
N HIS A 314 -9.92 -11.43 15.90
CA HIS A 314 -11.20 -11.36 16.62
C HIS A 314 -11.37 -10.07 17.42
N HIS A 315 -10.36 -9.21 17.48
CA HIS A 315 -10.45 -7.89 18.11
C HIS A 315 -11.20 -6.89 17.21
N LEU A 316 -12.52 -7.04 17.17
CA LEU A 316 -13.44 -6.29 16.32
C LEU A 316 -14.01 -5.06 17.04
N VAL A 317 -13.14 -4.10 17.37
CA VAL A 317 -13.51 -2.83 18.02
C VAL A 317 -13.49 -1.69 17.00
N LEU A 318 -14.35 -0.67 17.18
CA LEU A 318 -14.37 0.51 16.32
C LEU A 318 -13.07 1.33 16.49
N PRO A 319 -12.49 1.86 15.39
CA PRO A 319 -11.26 2.65 15.46
C PRO A 319 -11.50 3.99 16.17
N VAL A 320 -10.63 4.30 17.13
CA VAL A 320 -10.68 5.56 17.91
C VAL A 320 -10.15 6.75 17.09
N SER A 321 -9.21 6.50 16.17
CA SER A 321 -8.68 7.52 15.27
C SER A 321 -8.20 6.91 13.95
N PHE A 322 -7.96 7.77 12.95
CA PHE A 322 -7.42 7.35 11.65
C PHE A 322 -5.96 6.86 11.74
N ARG A 323 -5.13 7.57 12.52
CA ARG A 323 -3.69 7.27 12.68
C ARG A 323 -3.40 6.16 13.70
N ASP A 324 -4.18 6.07 14.77
CA ASP A 324 -4.00 5.10 15.86
C ASP A 324 -5.32 4.38 16.14
N SER A 325 -5.63 3.40 15.31
CA SER A 325 -6.90 2.66 15.40
C SER A 325 -6.83 1.50 16.40
N ASN A 326 -5.65 0.91 16.66
CA ASN A 326 -5.45 -0.35 17.39
C ASN A 326 -6.33 -1.53 16.92
N THR A 327 -7.03 -1.37 15.80
CA THR A 327 -8.01 -2.29 15.23
C THR A 327 -7.92 -2.24 13.72
N ASP A 328 -8.23 -3.38 13.08
CA ASP A 328 -8.31 -3.52 11.63
C ASP A 328 -9.74 -3.28 11.10
N MET A 329 -10.67 -2.85 11.96
CA MET A 329 -12.02 -2.45 11.57
C MET A 329 -12.02 -1.11 10.83
N PRO A 330 -12.90 -0.93 9.83
CA PRO A 330 -13.95 -1.86 9.37
C PRO A 330 -13.49 -2.85 8.29
N TYR A 331 -12.26 -2.70 7.78
CA TYR A 331 -11.71 -3.46 6.66
C TYR A 331 -11.75 -4.98 6.90
N LEU A 332 -11.33 -5.43 8.10
CA LEU A 332 -11.31 -6.85 8.43
C LEU A 332 -12.71 -7.49 8.41
N ALA A 333 -13.73 -6.83 8.94
CA ALA A 333 -15.10 -7.36 8.94
C ALA A 333 -15.65 -7.54 7.52
N ILE A 334 -15.42 -6.56 6.64
CA ILE A 334 -15.84 -6.62 5.23
C ILE A 334 -15.14 -7.79 4.52
N VAL A 335 -13.83 -7.95 4.74
CA VAL A 335 -13.05 -9.05 4.16
C VAL A 335 -13.53 -10.42 4.66
N LEU A 336 -13.75 -10.59 5.97
CA LEU A 336 -14.24 -11.84 6.55
C LEU A 336 -15.64 -12.20 6.01
N LEU A 337 -16.52 -11.21 5.88
CA LEU A 337 -17.82 -11.39 5.25
C LEU A 337 -17.68 -11.85 3.79
N LEU A 338 -16.75 -11.25 3.04
CA LEU A 338 -16.49 -11.69 1.66
C LEU A 338 -15.92 -13.10 1.56
N TYR A 339 -15.04 -13.52 2.47
CA TYR A 339 -14.60 -14.92 2.53
C TYR A 339 -15.77 -15.88 2.63
N LEU A 340 -16.71 -15.60 3.55
CA LEU A 340 -17.90 -16.39 3.73
C LEU A 340 -18.76 -16.41 2.44
N LEU A 341 -18.97 -15.25 1.82
CA LEU A 341 -19.77 -15.15 0.59
C LEU A 341 -19.13 -15.86 -0.60
N VAL A 342 -17.81 -15.70 -0.80
CA VAL A 342 -17.08 -16.40 -1.85
C VAL A 342 -17.17 -17.91 -1.63
N PHE A 343 -16.98 -18.39 -0.41
CA PHE A 343 -17.15 -19.80 -0.07
C PHE A 343 -18.56 -20.28 -0.40
N LEU A 344 -19.59 -19.59 0.07
CA LEU A 344 -20.99 -19.98 -0.12
C LEU A 344 -21.38 -20.02 -1.61
N ILE A 345 -20.97 -19.03 -2.41
CA ILE A 345 -21.25 -18.96 -3.85
C ILE A 345 -20.48 -20.06 -4.62
N MET A 346 -19.22 -20.29 -4.25
CA MET A 346 -18.28 -21.08 -5.05
C MET A 346 -17.92 -22.45 -4.44
N HIS A 347 -18.56 -22.89 -3.35
CA HIS A 347 -18.21 -24.16 -2.65
C HIS A 347 -18.18 -25.37 -3.60
N ARG A 348 -19.13 -25.44 -4.54
CA ARG A 348 -19.21 -26.54 -5.54
C ARG A 348 -18.13 -26.50 -6.62
N THR A 349 -17.35 -25.43 -6.71
CA THR A 349 -16.26 -25.29 -7.69
C THR A 349 -14.89 -25.74 -7.15
N GLY A 350 -14.85 -26.23 -5.91
CA GLY A 350 -13.59 -26.55 -5.24
C GLY A 350 -12.79 -25.29 -4.86
N VAL A 351 -13.47 -24.22 -4.45
CA VAL A 351 -12.83 -22.94 -4.06
C VAL A 351 -12.05 -23.03 -2.75
N LEU A 352 -12.29 -24.08 -1.94
CA LEU A 352 -11.74 -24.21 -0.59
C LEU A 352 -10.22 -24.09 -0.52
N TRP A 353 -9.49 -24.81 -1.39
CA TRP A 353 -8.03 -24.73 -1.41
C TRP A 353 -7.53 -23.34 -1.82
N LYS A 354 -8.30 -22.61 -2.65
CA LYS A 354 -7.98 -21.23 -3.06
C LYS A 354 -8.13 -20.27 -1.88
N LEU A 355 -9.24 -20.39 -1.14
CA LEU A 355 -9.47 -19.59 0.07
C LEU A 355 -8.46 -19.92 1.16
N ALA A 356 -8.14 -21.20 1.36
CA ALA A 356 -7.11 -21.62 2.32
C ALA A 356 -5.73 -21.07 1.96
N LEU A 357 -5.35 -21.09 0.67
CA LEU A 357 -4.07 -20.55 0.23
C LEU A 357 -4.00 -19.03 0.34
N LEU A 358 -5.08 -18.31 0.00
CA LEU A 358 -5.18 -16.86 0.20
C LEU A 358 -5.07 -16.50 1.69
N PHE A 359 -5.77 -17.25 2.54
CA PHE A 359 -5.71 -17.08 4.00
C PHE A 359 -4.34 -17.44 4.58
N LEU A 360 -3.63 -18.42 4.01
CA LEU A 360 -2.26 -18.73 4.43
C LEU A 360 -1.31 -17.59 4.05
N CYS A 361 -1.44 -17.07 2.82
CA CYS A 361 -0.65 -15.95 2.33
C CYS A 361 -0.84 -14.70 3.19
N ARG A 362 -2.09 -14.30 3.49
CA ARG A 362 -2.36 -13.15 4.37
C ARG A 362 -1.77 -13.38 5.77
N SER A 363 -1.96 -14.57 6.35
CA SER A 363 -1.54 -14.86 7.73
C SER A 363 -0.03 -14.78 7.86
N THR A 364 0.68 -15.28 6.85
CA THR A 364 2.14 -15.24 6.78
C THR A 364 2.65 -13.80 6.71
N LEU A 365 2.09 -12.97 5.83
CA LEU A 365 2.52 -11.59 5.64
C LEU A 365 2.23 -10.71 6.88
N TRP A 366 1.08 -10.90 7.54
CA TRP A 366 0.73 -10.12 8.73
C TRP A 366 1.59 -10.55 9.92
N THR A 367 1.79 -11.86 10.09
CA THR A 367 2.69 -12.38 11.14
C THR A 367 4.11 -11.87 10.93
N TYR A 368 4.59 -11.80 9.68
CA TYR A 368 5.89 -11.22 9.35
C TYR A 368 6.00 -9.74 9.74
N MET A 369 4.97 -8.93 9.48
CA MET A 369 4.96 -7.52 9.90
C MET A 369 4.98 -7.37 11.42
N ILE A 370 4.13 -8.14 12.12
CA ILE A 370 4.04 -8.13 13.58
C ILE A 370 5.36 -8.61 14.20
N TYR A 371 5.99 -9.63 13.63
CA TYR A 371 7.28 -10.15 14.07
C TYR A 371 8.40 -9.09 14.04
N ASN A 372 8.37 -8.22 13.03
CA ASN A 372 9.31 -7.11 12.88
C ASN A 372 8.86 -5.83 13.61
N GLY A 373 7.79 -5.88 14.43
CA GLY A 373 7.31 -4.73 15.19
C GLY A 373 6.67 -3.60 14.37
N ARG A 374 6.45 -3.82 13.06
CA ARG A 374 6.07 -2.76 12.12
C ARG A 374 4.60 -2.87 11.73
N ILE A 375 3.71 -2.33 12.57
CA ILE A 375 2.26 -2.30 12.28
C ILE A 375 1.84 -0.86 11.98
N MET A 376 1.89 -0.46 10.70
CA MET A 376 1.40 0.85 10.27
C MET A 376 0.06 0.70 9.57
N ASN A 377 -0.94 1.50 9.96
CA ASN A 377 -2.29 1.41 9.42
C ASN A 377 -2.33 1.50 7.90
N ARG A 378 -1.55 2.41 7.29
CA ARG A 378 -1.47 2.54 5.82
C ARG A 378 -1.03 1.25 5.09
N VAL A 379 -0.12 0.48 5.68
CA VAL A 379 0.32 -0.80 5.10
C VAL A 379 -0.72 -1.89 5.36
N MET A 380 -1.30 -1.93 6.57
CA MET A 380 -2.37 -2.88 6.91
C MET A 380 -3.62 -2.69 6.05
N HIS A 381 -4.06 -1.44 5.86
CA HIS A 381 -5.18 -1.09 4.97
C HIS A 381 -4.88 -1.47 3.52
N SER A 382 -3.65 -1.25 3.04
CA SER A 382 -3.23 -1.66 1.69
C SER A 382 -3.33 -3.18 1.51
N LEU A 383 -2.85 -3.93 2.50
CA LEU A 383 -2.86 -5.38 2.50
C LEU A 383 -4.28 -5.96 2.56
N LEU A 384 -5.15 -5.40 3.40
CA LEU A 384 -6.58 -5.74 3.44
C LEU A 384 -7.32 -5.36 2.14
N LEU A 385 -6.91 -4.27 1.49
CA LEU A 385 -7.47 -3.84 0.21
C LEU A 385 -7.08 -4.79 -0.93
N VAL A 386 -5.83 -5.27 -0.97
CA VAL A 386 -5.40 -6.31 -1.92
C VAL A 386 -6.24 -7.56 -1.75
N GLU A 387 -6.46 -7.99 -0.50
CA GLU A 387 -7.31 -9.14 -0.18
C GLU A 387 -8.78 -8.92 -0.58
N LEU A 388 -9.33 -7.74 -0.29
CA LEU A 388 -10.67 -7.33 -0.72
C LEU A 388 -10.84 -7.46 -2.24
N PHE A 389 -9.91 -6.90 -3.01
CA PHE A 389 -9.96 -6.93 -4.48
C PHE A 389 -9.69 -8.33 -5.03
N PHE A 390 -8.88 -9.14 -4.33
CA PHE A 390 -8.67 -10.54 -4.67
C PHE A 390 -9.99 -11.32 -4.58
N LEU A 391 -10.71 -11.21 -3.45
CA LEU A 391 -11.99 -11.89 -3.22
C LEU A 391 -13.07 -11.42 -4.21
N ILE A 392 -13.17 -10.11 -4.45
CA ILE A 392 -14.05 -9.55 -5.49
C ILE A 392 -13.67 -10.15 -6.85
N GLY A 393 -12.38 -10.15 -7.19
CA GLY A 393 -11.85 -10.68 -8.44
C GLY A 393 -12.16 -12.15 -8.67
N MET A 394 -12.25 -12.96 -7.61
CA MET A 394 -12.67 -14.37 -7.67
C MET A 394 -14.16 -14.56 -7.98
N VAL A 395 -15.02 -13.66 -7.50
CA VAL A 395 -16.49 -13.77 -7.63
C VAL A 395 -17.02 -13.11 -8.92
N LEU A 396 -16.37 -12.04 -9.40
CA LEU A 396 -16.78 -11.33 -10.63
C LEU A 396 -17.08 -12.24 -11.84
N PRO A 397 -16.34 -13.33 -12.09
CA PRO A 397 -16.63 -14.26 -13.19
C PRO A 397 -17.91 -15.09 -13.00
N GLU A 398 -18.33 -15.28 -11.75
CA GLU A 398 -19.51 -16.07 -11.43
C GLU A 398 -20.80 -15.25 -11.59
N LEU A 399 -20.75 -13.92 -11.47
CA LEU A 399 -21.90 -13.01 -11.58
C LEU A 399 -22.61 -13.04 -12.95
N GLY A 400 -21.93 -13.51 -14.00
CA GLY A 400 -22.48 -13.61 -15.35
C GLY A 400 -23.08 -14.99 -15.70
N LYS A 401 -23.00 -15.97 -14.80
CA LYS A 401 -23.46 -17.35 -15.05
C LYS A 401 -24.90 -17.56 -14.60
N GLU A 402 -25.57 -18.54 -15.20
CA GLU A 402 -26.90 -18.94 -14.74
C GLU A 402 -26.79 -19.65 -13.39
N TRP A 403 -27.45 -19.06 -12.40
CA TRP A 403 -27.50 -19.59 -11.04
C TRP A 403 -28.85 -20.24 -10.77
N ASP A 404 -28.82 -21.33 -10.02
CA ASP A 404 -30.01 -21.94 -9.43
C ASP A 404 -30.70 -20.95 -8.46
N ALA A 405 -31.97 -21.22 -8.13
CA ALA A 405 -32.77 -20.33 -7.30
C ALA A 405 -32.17 -20.14 -5.89
N GLY A 406 -31.52 -21.17 -5.33
CA GLY A 406 -30.87 -21.10 -4.02
C GLY A 406 -29.66 -20.16 -4.02
N LYS A 407 -28.75 -20.32 -4.98
CA LYS A 407 -27.58 -19.45 -5.17
C LYS A 407 -27.97 -18.01 -5.46
N LYS A 408 -29.03 -17.78 -6.24
CA LYS A 408 -29.57 -16.42 -6.47
C LYS A 408 -30.02 -15.78 -5.15
N ARG A 409 -30.85 -16.46 -4.36
CA ARG A 409 -31.30 -15.95 -3.05
C ARG A 409 -30.13 -15.67 -2.12
N LEU A 410 -29.19 -16.60 -2.03
CA LEU A 410 -28.00 -16.47 -1.18
C LEU A 410 -27.13 -15.28 -1.58
N SER A 411 -26.94 -15.07 -2.88
CA SER A 411 -26.13 -13.96 -3.38
C SER A 411 -26.81 -12.62 -3.22
N VAL A 412 -28.14 -12.54 -3.38
CA VAL A 412 -28.91 -11.32 -3.07
C VAL A 412 -28.84 -10.99 -1.58
N ALA A 413 -29.01 -11.99 -0.71
CA ALA A 413 -28.89 -11.80 0.74
C ALA A 413 -27.47 -11.36 1.13
N GLY A 414 -26.45 -12.02 0.56
CA GLY A 414 -25.05 -11.66 0.78
C GLY A 414 -24.70 -10.26 0.28
N PHE A 415 -25.23 -9.87 -0.88
CA PHE A 415 -25.08 -8.53 -1.41
C PHE A 415 -25.74 -7.48 -0.51
N ALA A 416 -26.97 -7.72 -0.08
CA ALA A 416 -27.67 -6.82 0.84
C ALA A 416 -26.90 -6.67 2.17
N LEU A 417 -26.36 -7.77 2.70
CA LEU A 417 -25.53 -7.76 3.91
C LEU A 417 -24.23 -6.97 3.70
N LEU A 418 -23.58 -7.09 2.55
CA LEU A 418 -22.40 -6.28 2.20
C LEU A 418 -22.74 -4.80 2.11
N VAL A 419 -23.88 -4.44 1.50
CA VAL A 419 -24.33 -3.05 1.43
C VAL A 419 -24.53 -2.50 2.84
N VAL A 420 -25.29 -3.20 3.69
CA VAL A 420 -25.52 -2.80 5.09
C VAL A 420 -24.20 -2.66 5.83
N ALA A 421 -23.31 -3.66 5.75
CA ALA A 421 -22.00 -3.61 6.40
C ALA A 421 -21.14 -2.44 5.88
N SER A 422 -21.19 -2.15 4.58
CA SER A 422 -20.44 -1.05 3.98
C SER A 422 -20.92 0.33 4.45
N PHE A 423 -22.22 0.51 4.72
CA PHE A 423 -22.76 1.79 5.19
C PHE A 423 -22.76 1.94 6.71
N LEU A 424 -22.80 0.82 7.46
CA LEU A 424 -22.83 0.81 8.92
C LEU A 424 -21.67 1.62 9.53
N PHE A 425 -20.49 1.56 8.92
CA PHE A 425 -19.28 2.20 9.43
C PHE A 425 -19.06 3.63 8.92
N VAL A 426 -19.84 4.10 7.95
CA VAL A 426 -19.67 5.42 7.34
C VAL A 426 -19.73 6.55 8.38
N PRO A 427 -20.71 6.61 9.30
CA PRO A 427 -20.77 7.72 10.27
C PRO A 427 -19.52 7.80 11.15
N GLY A 428 -19.04 6.67 11.65
CA GLY A 428 -17.81 6.61 12.45
C GLY A 428 -16.57 7.00 11.66
N GLN A 429 -16.45 6.56 10.40
CA GLN A 429 -15.36 6.97 9.52
C GLN A 429 -15.40 8.48 9.22
N MET A 430 -16.57 9.05 8.95
CA MET A 430 -16.72 10.49 8.74
C MET A 430 -16.34 11.30 9.98
N GLN A 431 -16.69 10.83 11.18
CA GLN A 431 -16.28 11.46 12.44
C GLN A 431 -14.77 11.40 12.62
N ASN A 432 -14.14 10.24 12.38
CA ASN A 432 -12.69 10.08 12.49
C ASN A 432 -11.94 10.98 11.51
N VAL A 433 -12.39 11.03 10.25
CA VAL A 433 -11.81 11.91 9.23
C VAL A 433 -11.97 13.38 9.62
N SER A 434 -13.17 13.80 10.02
CA SER A 434 -13.44 15.19 10.41
C SER A 434 -12.62 15.60 11.65
N GLY A 435 -12.46 14.69 12.61
CA GLY A 435 -11.62 14.90 13.79
C GLY A 435 -10.14 15.05 13.43
N GLU A 436 -9.63 14.22 12.52
CA GLU A 436 -8.25 14.33 12.02
C GLU A 436 -8.02 15.64 11.24
N VAL A 437 -8.97 16.07 10.41
CA VAL A 437 -8.89 17.37 9.72
C VAL A 437 -8.80 18.51 10.73
N ARG A 438 -9.70 18.56 11.73
CA ARG A 438 -9.68 19.60 12.77
C ARG A 438 -8.35 19.63 13.52
N LYS A 439 -7.82 18.47 13.93
CA LYS A 439 -6.53 18.37 14.62
C LYS A 439 -5.39 18.94 13.76
N ARG A 440 -5.37 18.64 12.47
CA ARG A 440 -4.34 19.15 11.54
C ARG A 440 -4.47 20.65 11.34
N GLU A 441 -5.67 21.17 11.16
CA GLU A 441 -5.92 22.61 11.06
C GLU A 441 -5.51 23.34 12.34
N GLU A 442 -5.82 22.79 13.51
CA GLU A 442 -5.40 23.35 14.81
C GLU A 442 -3.88 23.36 14.97
N PHE A 443 -3.21 22.26 14.60
CA PHE A 443 -1.75 22.14 14.69
C PHE A 443 -1.03 23.04 13.69
N ASN A 444 -1.54 23.16 12.46
CA ASN A 444 -0.92 23.96 11.40
C ASN A 444 -1.20 25.46 11.55
N ARG A 445 -2.30 25.87 12.20
CA ARG A 445 -2.72 27.27 12.31
C ARG A 445 -1.64 28.22 12.86
N PRO A 446 -0.88 27.90 13.93
CA PRO A 446 0.22 28.76 14.37
C PRO A 446 1.31 28.90 13.31
N TYR A 447 1.65 27.80 12.63
CA TYR A 447 2.69 27.77 11.60
C TYR A 447 2.28 28.55 10.35
N GLU A 448 1.04 28.39 9.89
CA GLU A 448 0.48 29.15 8.76
C GLU A 448 0.41 30.65 9.07
N LYS A 449 0.01 31.03 10.29
CA LYS A 449 0.05 32.44 10.73
C LYS A 449 1.46 33.00 10.73
N MET A 450 2.42 32.21 11.22
CA MET A 450 3.83 32.58 11.18
C MET A 450 4.28 32.78 9.73
N LEU A 451 4.11 31.79 8.84
CA LEU A 451 4.48 31.88 7.43
C LEU A 451 3.86 33.09 6.72
N ALA A 452 2.55 33.33 6.90
CA ALA A 452 1.87 34.48 6.32
C ALA A 452 2.45 35.81 6.83
N SER A 453 2.87 35.89 8.10
CA SER A 453 3.54 37.07 8.64
C SER A 453 4.94 37.27 8.07
N LEU A 454 5.63 36.18 7.69
CA LEU A 454 6.96 36.23 7.09
C LEU A 454 6.91 36.65 5.63
N GLU A 455 5.91 36.22 4.86
CA GLU A 455 5.69 36.67 3.48
C GLU A 455 5.49 38.20 3.38
N GLN A 456 4.95 38.81 4.43
CA GLN A 456 4.75 40.27 4.50
C GLN A 456 6.03 41.04 4.87
N LYS A 457 7.05 40.38 5.44
CA LYS A 457 8.31 41.02 5.82
C LYS A 457 9.29 40.97 4.65
N LYS A 458 9.83 42.13 4.27
CA LYS A 458 11.00 42.19 3.37
C LYS A 458 12.26 41.78 4.15
N GLY A 459 12.74 40.55 3.95
CA GLY A 459 13.96 40.05 4.59
C GLY A 459 14.08 38.52 4.53
N PHE A 460 15.19 37.99 5.05
CA PHE A 460 15.40 36.56 5.23
C PHE A 460 15.12 36.19 6.69
N THR A 461 14.34 35.13 6.93
CA THR A 461 14.06 34.64 8.28
C THR A 461 14.64 33.24 8.44
N PHE A 462 15.53 33.07 9.41
CA PHE A 462 15.96 31.74 9.84
C PHE A 462 14.93 31.19 10.82
N ILE A 463 14.36 30.04 10.48
CA ILE A 463 13.52 29.25 11.37
C ILE A 463 14.35 28.05 11.77
N ASP A 464 14.66 27.93 13.06
CA ASP A 464 15.18 26.69 13.61
C ASP A 464 14.02 25.70 13.70
N VAL A 465 14.19 24.52 13.10
CA VAL A 465 13.11 23.53 12.90
C VAL A 465 13.26 22.35 13.86
N TYR A 466 14.12 22.49 14.88
CA TYR A 466 14.38 21.49 15.90
C TYR A 466 13.61 21.74 17.20
#